data_AF-A0A7S2KYC3-F1
#
_entry.id   AF-A0A7S2KYC3-F1
#
_cell.length_a   1.000
_cell.length_b   1.000
_cell.length_c   1.000
_cell.angle_alpha   90.00
_cell.angle_beta   90.00
_cell.angle_gamma   90.00
#
_symmetry.space_group_name_H-M   'P 1'
#
loop_
_entity.id
_entity.type
_entity.pdbx_description
1 polymer ?
#
loop_
_entity_poly.entity_id
_entity_poly.type
_entity_poly.pdbx_seq_one_letter_code
_entity_poly.pdbx_strand_id
1 'polypeptide(L)'
;IDPKMRNSIEFPKWLTSDETQKQLTGKKVLMYCTGGIRCERATALLNQMSTVSEQLKPQGVYHCRGGIERYVKTYPSGGFWKGKNYLFDKRMEQTPDVKDDTAVEKDISSKCCLCRANFTVYRNQFKCSRGLCGVPVIVCTSCTTAAVEKPASLMCELCREGYKAPSEVPNLVAMKRAAEKMVGDNPTASEQHPLSKKPKVYYKDRIFL
;
A
#
# COMPACT_ATOMS: atom_id res chain seq x y z
N ILE A 1 7.64 4.19 -2.71
CA ILE A 1 8.40 3.25 -1.87
C ILE A 1 7.43 2.13 -1.54
N ASP A 2 7.81 0.89 -1.82
CA ASP A 2 7.03 -0.25 -1.36
C ASP A 2 7.46 -0.59 0.07
N PRO A 3 6.57 -0.51 1.08
CA PRO A 3 6.90 -0.89 2.45
C PRO A 3 7.11 -2.40 2.65
N LYS A 4 6.91 -3.22 1.60
CA LYS A 4 7.13 -4.67 1.55
C LYS A 4 6.37 -5.46 2.64
N MET A 5 5.13 -5.05 2.94
CA MET A 5 4.36 -5.62 4.04
C MET A 5 3.49 -6.80 3.62
N ARG A 6 3.40 -7.83 4.47
CA ARG A 6 2.47 -8.96 4.29
C ARG A 6 1.07 -8.65 4.82
N ASN A 7 0.97 -7.78 5.81
CA ASN A 7 -0.27 -7.36 6.44
C ASN A 7 -0.12 -5.94 7.00
N SER A 8 -1.23 -5.31 7.39
CA SER A 8 -1.21 -3.91 7.84
C SER A 8 -0.59 -3.71 9.23
N ILE A 9 -0.40 -4.78 10.00
CA ILE A 9 0.21 -4.73 11.36
C ILE A 9 1.72 -4.53 11.25
N GLU A 10 2.32 -4.81 10.09
CA GLU A 10 3.74 -4.56 9.84
C GLU A 10 4.06 -3.08 9.60
N PHE A 11 3.06 -2.24 9.29
CA PHE A 11 3.29 -0.82 8.97
C PHE A 11 3.97 -0.02 10.09
N PRO A 12 3.53 -0.10 11.36
CA PRO A 12 4.26 0.53 12.45
C PRO A 12 5.73 0.12 12.54
N LYS A 13 6.01 -1.18 12.32
CA LYS A 13 7.37 -1.71 12.42
C LYS A 13 8.26 -1.22 11.29
N TRP A 14 7.71 -1.19 10.08
CA TRP A 14 8.37 -0.62 8.92
C TRP A 14 8.66 0.87 9.14
N LEU A 15 7.70 1.61 9.69
CA LEU A 15 7.82 3.05 9.91
C LEU A 15 8.85 3.41 10.99
N THR A 16 9.04 2.56 12.00
CA THR A 16 9.98 2.83 13.09
C THR A 16 11.43 2.57 12.74
N SER A 17 11.74 1.91 11.62
CA SER A 17 13.13 1.66 11.23
C SER A 17 13.85 2.96 10.84
N ASP A 18 15.13 3.08 11.23
CA ASP A 18 15.96 4.24 10.91
C ASP A 18 16.05 4.50 9.41
N GLU A 19 16.11 3.44 8.60
CA GLU A 19 16.14 3.53 7.14
C GLU A 19 14.87 4.20 6.61
N THR A 20 13.69 3.76 7.06
CA THR A 20 12.42 4.33 6.63
C THR A 20 12.29 5.78 7.09
N GLN A 21 12.61 6.07 8.35
CA GLN A 21 12.49 7.45 8.86
C GLN A 21 13.36 8.43 8.06
N LYS A 22 14.59 8.04 7.73
CA LYS A 22 15.48 8.82 6.85
C LYS A 22 14.91 9.00 5.43
N GLN A 23 14.30 7.95 4.86
CA GLN A 23 13.70 8.03 3.52
C GLN A 23 12.49 8.98 3.48
N LEU A 24 11.72 9.09 4.56
CA LEU A 24 10.52 9.92 4.63
C LEU A 24 10.80 11.38 5.01
N THR A 25 11.89 11.65 5.73
CA THR A 25 12.25 13.00 6.18
C THR A 25 12.53 13.94 5.01
N GLY A 26 11.97 15.15 5.09
CA GLY A 26 12.06 16.14 4.02
C GLY A 26 11.24 15.82 2.77
N LYS A 27 10.33 14.82 2.82
CA LYS A 27 9.51 14.42 1.68
C LYS A 27 8.01 14.63 1.93
N LYS A 28 7.26 14.80 0.85
CA LYS A 28 5.79 14.75 0.85
C LYS A 28 5.36 13.31 0.66
N VAL A 29 4.70 12.74 1.66
CA VAL A 29 4.27 11.35 1.66
C VAL A 29 2.81 11.30 1.20
N LEU A 30 2.53 10.58 0.11
CA LEU A 30 1.19 10.28 -0.36
C LEU A 30 0.93 8.78 -0.23
N MET A 31 -0.14 8.40 0.46
CA MET A 31 -0.49 7.00 0.65
C MET A 31 -1.80 6.63 -0.05
N TYR A 32 -1.90 5.40 -0.53
CA TYR A 32 -3.17 4.89 -1.07
C TYR A 32 -3.41 3.43 -0.72
N CYS A 33 -4.69 3.06 -0.65
CA CYS A 33 -5.14 1.68 -0.56
C CYS A 33 -6.52 1.58 -1.23
N THR A 34 -7.07 0.37 -1.37
CA THR A 34 -8.32 0.12 -2.10
C THR A 34 -9.46 1.08 -1.71
N GLY A 35 -9.79 1.17 -0.42
CA GLY A 35 -10.93 1.97 0.09
C GLY A 35 -10.56 3.11 1.04
N GLY A 36 -9.27 3.41 1.24
CA GLY A 36 -8.80 4.53 2.07
C GLY A 36 -8.57 4.22 3.56
N ILE A 37 -9.32 3.29 4.17
CA ILE A 37 -9.29 3.06 5.63
C ILE A 37 -7.89 2.74 6.22
N ARG A 38 -7.06 1.98 5.49
CA ARG A 38 -5.68 1.67 5.95
C ARG A 38 -4.81 2.93 5.94
N CYS A 39 -5.00 3.78 4.94
CA CYS A 39 -4.26 5.03 4.80
C CYS A 39 -4.69 6.09 5.80
N GLU A 40 -5.96 6.11 6.22
CA GLU A 40 -6.42 6.99 7.30
C GLU A 40 -5.68 6.67 8.60
N ARG A 41 -5.64 5.38 8.98
CA ARG A 41 -4.89 4.90 10.15
C ARG A 41 -3.39 5.15 10.01
N ALA A 42 -2.81 4.85 8.85
CA ALA A 42 -1.39 5.07 8.58
C ALA A 42 -1.01 6.55 8.63
N THR A 43 -1.86 7.44 8.10
CA THR A 43 -1.66 8.90 8.14
C THR A 43 -1.66 9.41 9.58
N ALA A 44 -2.64 8.98 10.38
CA ALA A 44 -2.73 9.35 11.79
C ALA A 44 -1.48 8.89 12.56
N LEU A 45 -1.04 7.64 12.36
CA LEU A 45 0.16 7.12 12.99
C LEU A 45 1.42 7.88 12.56
N LEU A 46 1.58 8.15 11.27
CA LEU A 46 2.75 8.86 10.73
C LEU A 46 2.85 10.29 11.28
N ASN A 47 1.72 11.01 11.34
CA ASN A 47 1.67 12.34 11.95
C ASN A 47 2.04 12.27 13.44
N GLN A 48 1.42 11.35 14.19
CA GLN A 48 1.71 11.17 15.61
C GLN A 48 3.18 10.84 15.86
N MET A 49 3.78 9.97 15.04
CA MET A 49 5.20 9.65 15.14
C MET A 49 6.11 10.81 14.78
N SER A 50 5.74 11.63 13.79
CA SER A 50 6.52 12.80 13.41
C SER A 50 6.57 13.90 14.49
N THR A 51 5.56 13.92 15.37
CA THR A 51 5.56 14.76 16.56
C THR A 51 6.64 14.36 17.55
N VAL A 52 6.84 13.04 17.77
CA VAL A 52 7.72 12.51 18.83
C VAL A 52 9.13 12.13 18.36
N SER A 53 9.31 11.85 17.07
CA SER A 53 10.61 11.49 16.50
C SER A 53 11.26 12.69 15.81
N GLU A 54 12.45 13.05 16.27
CA GLU A 54 13.28 14.07 15.61
C GLU A 54 13.85 13.60 14.26
N GLN A 55 13.88 12.29 14.03
CA GLN A 55 14.43 11.69 12.82
C GLN A 55 13.39 11.53 11.71
N LEU A 56 12.09 11.69 12.03
CA LEU A 56 10.96 11.53 11.12
C LEU A 56 10.22 12.86 10.95
N LYS A 57 10.67 13.68 10.00
CA LYS A 57 10.08 14.99 9.70
C LYS A 57 9.68 15.07 8.22
N PRO A 58 8.56 14.44 7.81
CA PRO A 58 8.04 14.62 6.45
C PRO A 58 7.60 16.08 6.25
N GLN A 59 7.69 16.58 5.01
CA GLN A 59 7.13 17.90 4.64
C GLN A 59 5.60 17.93 4.69
N GLY A 60 4.97 16.78 4.59
CA GLY A 60 3.52 16.65 4.66
C GLY A 60 3.09 15.21 4.39
N VAL A 61 2.00 14.80 5.02
CA VAL A 61 1.42 13.47 4.88
C VAL A 61 0.01 13.59 4.30
N TYR A 62 -0.22 12.88 3.21
CA TYR A 62 -1.43 12.92 2.42
C TYR A 62 -1.90 11.50 2.13
N HIS A 63 -3.19 11.32 1.90
CA HIS A 63 -3.71 10.06 1.39
C HIS A 63 -4.81 10.27 0.35
N CYS A 64 -5.03 9.27 -0.50
CA CYS A 64 -6.14 9.25 -1.43
C CYS A 64 -7.46 9.04 -0.67
N ARG A 65 -8.21 10.11 -0.43
CA ARG A 65 -9.51 10.06 0.28
C ARG A 65 -10.49 9.15 -0.48
N GLY A 66 -11.02 8.13 0.20
CA GLY A 66 -11.88 7.10 -0.40
C GLY A 66 -11.14 6.06 -1.24
N GLY A 67 -9.79 6.09 -1.25
CA GLY A 67 -8.95 5.07 -1.87
C GLY A 67 -8.99 5.02 -3.40
N ILE A 68 -8.39 3.94 -3.93
CA ILE A 68 -8.33 3.66 -5.37
C ILE A 68 -9.73 3.50 -5.96
N GLU A 69 -10.68 2.90 -5.22
CA GLU A 69 -12.03 2.67 -5.72
C GLU A 69 -12.71 3.98 -6.14
N ARG A 70 -12.66 4.98 -5.25
CA ARG A 70 -13.19 6.32 -5.55
C ARG A 70 -12.36 7.02 -6.63
N TYR A 71 -11.04 6.85 -6.61
CA TYR A 71 -10.16 7.47 -7.59
C TYR A 71 -10.51 7.06 -9.02
N VAL A 72 -10.65 5.75 -9.27
CA VAL A 72 -10.96 5.23 -10.61
C VAL A 72 -12.35 5.67 -11.09
N LYS A 73 -13.34 5.78 -10.18
CA LYS A 73 -14.66 6.36 -10.49
C LYS A 73 -14.60 7.86 -10.84
N THR A 74 -13.69 8.59 -10.19
CA THR A 74 -13.51 10.04 -10.41
C THR A 74 -12.75 10.33 -11.71
N TYR A 75 -11.83 9.44 -12.09
CA TYR A 75 -11.03 9.52 -13.30
C TYR A 75 -11.32 8.31 -14.20
N PRO A 76 -12.42 8.32 -14.98
CA PRO A 76 -12.87 7.16 -15.72
C PRO A 76 -11.89 6.69 -16.80
N SER A 77 -10.98 7.56 -17.27
CA SER A 77 -9.87 7.19 -18.17
C SER A 77 -8.67 6.54 -17.45
N GLY A 78 -8.74 6.36 -16.13
CA GLY A 78 -7.73 5.72 -15.29
C GLY A 78 -6.75 6.67 -14.60
N GLY A 79 -6.59 7.91 -15.09
CA GLY A 79 -5.67 8.88 -14.49
C GLY A 79 -4.25 8.32 -14.34
N PHE A 80 -3.74 8.29 -13.11
CA PHE A 80 -2.44 7.70 -12.76
C PHE A 80 -2.50 6.20 -12.41
N TRP A 81 -3.69 5.62 -12.31
CA TRP A 81 -3.85 4.21 -11.95
C TRP A 81 -3.47 3.30 -13.12
N LYS A 82 -2.77 2.21 -12.79
CA LYS A 82 -2.30 1.20 -13.74
C LYS A 82 -2.83 -0.17 -13.37
N GLY A 83 -3.39 -0.87 -14.35
CA GLY A 83 -3.91 -2.23 -14.20
C GLY A 83 -5.26 -2.27 -13.48
N LYS A 84 -5.53 -3.37 -12.78
CA LYS A 84 -6.82 -3.64 -12.11
C LYS A 84 -6.70 -3.43 -10.60
N ASN A 85 -7.69 -2.79 -9.99
CA ASN A 85 -7.78 -2.64 -8.54
C ASN A 85 -8.50 -3.85 -7.93
N TYR A 86 -7.82 -4.60 -7.07
CA TYR A 86 -8.44 -5.74 -6.39
C TYR A 86 -9.44 -5.28 -5.31
N LEU A 87 -10.60 -5.93 -5.29
CA LEU A 87 -11.69 -5.69 -4.35
C LEU A 87 -11.94 -6.93 -3.47
N PHE A 88 -12.22 -6.70 -2.19
CA PHE A 88 -12.46 -7.76 -1.19
C PHE A 88 -13.94 -8.17 -1.12
N ASP A 89 -14.63 -8.15 -2.25
CA ASP A 89 -16.04 -8.52 -2.38
C ASP A 89 -16.29 -9.27 -3.70
N LYS A 90 -17.56 -9.60 -3.99
CA LYS A 90 -17.95 -10.40 -5.15
C LYS A 90 -17.53 -9.81 -6.51
N ARG A 91 -17.25 -8.50 -6.58
CA ARG A 91 -16.75 -7.84 -7.81
C ARG A 91 -15.33 -8.30 -8.15
N MET A 92 -14.53 -8.67 -7.14
CA MET A 92 -13.13 -9.12 -7.22
C MET A 92 -12.13 -8.10 -7.76
N GLU A 93 -12.49 -7.34 -8.79
CA GLU A 93 -11.64 -6.32 -9.40
C GLU A 93 -12.44 -5.14 -9.92
N GLN A 94 -11.75 -4.03 -10.15
CA GLN A 94 -12.28 -2.81 -10.75
C GLN A 94 -11.25 -2.27 -11.75
N THR A 95 -11.73 -1.89 -12.92
CA THR A 95 -10.98 -1.20 -13.97
C THR A 95 -11.56 0.21 -14.20
N PRO A 96 -10.82 1.12 -14.84
CA PRO A 96 -11.39 2.41 -15.26
C PRO A 96 -12.38 2.25 -16.42
N ASP A 97 -13.57 2.83 -16.27
CA ASP A 97 -14.71 2.61 -17.17
C ASP A 97 -14.48 2.99 -18.65
N VAL A 98 -13.58 3.96 -18.91
CA VAL A 98 -13.30 4.49 -20.26
C VAL A 98 -11.94 4.05 -20.78
N LYS A 99 -11.12 3.37 -19.95
CA LYS A 99 -9.81 2.89 -20.38
C LYS A 99 -9.97 1.58 -21.14
N ASP A 100 -9.50 1.57 -22.40
CA ASP A 100 -9.48 0.40 -23.25
C ASP A 100 -8.84 -0.83 -22.58
N ASP A 101 -9.45 -2.01 -22.77
CA ASP A 101 -9.01 -3.26 -22.15
C ASP A 101 -7.58 -3.62 -22.55
N THR A 102 -7.18 -3.39 -23.80
CA THR A 102 -5.80 -3.65 -24.23
C THR A 102 -4.81 -2.73 -23.50
N ALA A 103 -5.20 -1.48 -23.23
CA ALA A 103 -4.41 -0.56 -22.42
C ALA A 103 -4.36 -0.98 -20.95
N VAL A 104 -5.45 -1.52 -20.39
CA VAL A 104 -5.47 -2.09 -19.03
C VAL A 104 -4.56 -3.32 -18.94
N GLU A 105 -4.61 -4.23 -19.91
CA GLU A 105 -3.79 -5.45 -19.93
C GLU A 105 -2.30 -5.14 -20.07
N LYS A 106 -1.94 -4.10 -20.84
CA LYS A 106 -0.54 -3.60 -20.93
C LYS A 106 0.01 -3.07 -19.61
N ASP A 107 -0.85 -2.59 -18.72
CA ASP A 107 -0.43 -2.12 -17.40
C ASP A 107 -0.19 -3.26 -16.40
N ILE A 108 -0.59 -4.49 -16.70
CA ILE A 108 -0.45 -5.63 -15.78
C ILE A 108 1.02 -5.95 -15.58
N SER A 109 1.50 -5.70 -14.36
CA SER A 109 2.83 -6.07 -13.90
C SER A 109 2.84 -7.25 -12.92
N SER A 110 1.65 -7.70 -12.47
CA SER A 110 1.49 -8.87 -11.61
C SER A 110 1.80 -10.15 -12.40
N LYS A 111 2.36 -11.13 -11.69
CA LYS A 111 2.88 -12.36 -12.28
C LYS A 111 2.33 -13.58 -11.56
N CYS A 112 2.14 -14.66 -12.31
CA CYS A 112 1.94 -15.96 -11.71
C CYS A 112 3.13 -16.32 -10.80
N CYS A 113 2.85 -16.82 -9.61
CA CYS A 113 3.87 -17.21 -8.65
C CYS A 113 4.65 -18.47 -9.08
N LEU A 114 4.15 -19.24 -10.06
CA LEU A 114 4.81 -20.43 -10.61
C LEU A 114 5.57 -20.11 -11.90
N CYS A 115 4.86 -19.91 -13.02
CA CYS A 115 5.51 -19.73 -14.34
C CYS A 115 6.03 -18.33 -14.60
N ARG A 116 5.76 -17.35 -13.72
CA ARG A 116 6.15 -15.94 -13.86
C ARG A 116 5.53 -15.18 -15.04
N ALA A 117 4.66 -15.80 -15.83
CA ALA A 117 3.89 -15.11 -16.86
C ALA A 117 3.01 -14.02 -16.24
N ASN A 118 2.81 -12.93 -16.98
CA ASN A 118 1.93 -11.84 -16.54
C ASN A 118 0.52 -12.38 -16.32
N PHE A 119 -0.05 -12.08 -15.15
CA PHE A 119 -1.39 -12.52 -14.79
C PHE A 119 -1.91 -11.69 -13.63
N THR A 120 -3.15 -11.21 -13.73
CA THR A 120 -3.74 -10.30 -12.74
C THR A 120 -4.93 -10.86 -11.98
N VAL A 121 -5.53 -11.95 -12.45
CA VAL A 121 -6.76 -12.47 -11.83
C VAL A 121 -6.40 -13.09 -10.50
N TYR A 122 -6.86 -12.46 -9.42
CA TYR A 122 -6.60 -12.89 -8.06
C TYR A 122 -7.90 -13.36 -7.40
N ARG A 123 -7.94 -14.64 -7.02
CA ARG A 123 -9.14 -15.31 -6.49
C ARG A 123 -9.01 -15.79 -5.05
N ASN A 124 -7.93 -15.42 -4.36
CA ASN A 124 -7.63 -15.87 -2.99
C ASN A 124 -7.70 -17.41 -2.80
N GLN A 125 -7.38 -18.17 -3.85
CA GLN A 125 -7.44 -19.65 -3.82
C GLN A 125 -6.14 -20.28 -3.30
N PHE A 126 -5.02 -19.62 -3.55
CA PHE A 126 -3.70 -20.16 -3.29
C PHE A 126 -2.93 -19.26 -2.33
N LYS A 127 -2.09 -19.88 -1.49
CA LYS A 127 -1.26 -19.20 -0.49
C LYS A 127 0.18 -19.64 -0.63
N CYS A 128 1.09 -18.74 -0.27
CA CYS A 128 2.51 -19.02 -0.16
C CYS A 128 2.75 -20.08 0.93
N SER A 129 3.49 -21.13 0.58
CA SER A 129 3.79 -22.25 1.46
C SER A 129 5.15 -22.12 2.17
N ARG A 130 5.82 -20.97 2.05
CA ARG A 130 7.11 -20.76 2.71
C ARG A 130 6.94 -20.52 4.21
N GLY A 131 7.22 -21.56 5.01
CA GLY A 131 7.14 -21.46 6.48
C GLY A 131 5.75 -21.00 6.93
N LEU A 132 5.70 -20.03 7.86
CA LEU A 132 4.45 -19.45 8.36
C LEU A 132 3.92 -18.28 7.50
N CYS A 133 4.39 -18.12 6.26
CA CYS A 133 4.06 -16.95 5.44
C CYS A 133 2.56 -16.81 5.16
N GLY A 134 1.93 -17.80 4.51
CA GLY A 134 0.50 -17.81 4.23
C GLY A 134 -0.05 -16.67 3.36
N VAL A 135 0.80 -15.77 2.85
CA VAL A 135 0.36 -14.65 2.00
C VAL A 135 -0.27 -15.21 0.73
N PRO A 136 -1.46 -14.75 0.35
CA PRO A 136 -2.08 -15.21 -0.88
C PRO A 136 -1.22 -14.96 -2.12
N VAL A 137 -1.31 -15.85 -3.10
CA VAL A 137 -0.53 -15.77 -4.34
C VAL A 137 -1.42 -15.85 -5.57
N ILE A 138 -0.94 -15.26 -6.65
CA ILE A 138 -1.60 -15.30 -7.96
C ILE A 138 -1.09 -16.51 -8.74
N VAL A 139 -2.00 -17.36 -9.21
CA VAL A 139 -1.71 -18.51 -10.06
C VAL A 139 -2.50 -18.35 -11.36
N CYS A 140 -1.81 -18.41 -12.51
CA CYS A 140 -2.47 -18.34 -13.80
C CYS A 140 -3.21 -19.65 -14.13
N THR A 141 -4.18 -19.57 -15.04
CA THR A 141 -5.02 -20.72 -15.43
C THR A 141 -4.22 -21.95 -15.83
N SER A 142 -3.12 -21.78 -16.57
CA SER A 142 -2.26 -22.90 -17.01
C SER A 142 -1.47 -23.55 -15.88
N CYS A 143 -1.34 -22.88 -14.73
CA CYS A 143 -0.61 -23.40 -13.57
C CYS A 143 -1.53 -23.90 -12.45
N THR A 144 -2.85 -23.80 -12.59
CA THR A 144 -3.83 -24.18 -11.54
C THR A 144 -3.65 -25.64 -11.12
N THR A 145 -3.57 -26.58 -12.06
CA THR A 145 -3.40 -28.01 -11.75
C THR A 145 -2.10 -28.25 -10.98
N ALA A 146 -0.98 -27.70 -11.45
CA ALA A 146 0.31 -27.82 -10.77
C ALA A 146 0.30 -27.20 -9.36
N ALA A 147 -0.43 -26.10 -9.16
CA ALA A 147 -0.58 -25.46 -7.86
C ALA A 147 -1.37 -26.33 -6.85
N VAL A 148 -2.37 -27.08 -7.34
CA VAL A 148 -3.15 -28.03 -6.53
C VAL A 148 -2.32 -29.27 -6.19
N GLU A 149 -1.60 -29.83 -7.17
CA GLU A 149 -0.80 -31.04 -6.98
C GLU A 149 0.45 -30.79 -6.13
N LYS A 150 1.06 -29.61 -6.25
CA LYS A 150 2.34 -29.26 -5.60
C LYS A 150 2.24 -27.94 -4.84
N PRO A 151 1.38 -27.81 -3.81
CA PRO A 151 1.18 -26.56 -3.09
C PRO A 151 2.45 -26.05 -2.44
N ALA A 152 3.36 -26.94 -2.00
CA ALA A 152 4.66 -26.58 -1.43
C ALA A 152 5.56 -25.75 -2.37
N SER A 153 5.31 -25.78 -3.69
CA SER A 153 6.04 -24.98 -4.68
C SER A 153 5.60 -23.52 -4.75
N LEU A 154 4.48 -23.15 -4.11
CA LEU A 154 3.91 -21.81 -4.16
C LEU A 154 4.68 -20.86 -3.26
N MET A 155 5.25 -19.82 -3.87
CA MET A 155 6.06 -18.82 -3.18
C MET A 155 5.73 -17.41 -3.65
N CYS A 156 5.38 -16.52 -2.72
CA CYS A 156 5.15 -15.10 -3.01
C CYS A 156 6.46 -14.34 -3.26
N GLU A 157 6.39 -13.17 -3.89
CA GLU A 157 7.55 -12.32 -4.21
C GLU A 157 8.41 -12.03 -2.98
N LEU A 158 7.80 -11.61 -1.88
CA LEU A 158 8.53 -11.30 -0.65
C LEU A 158 9.32 -12.50 -0.12
N CYS A 159 8.79 -13.72 -0.24
CA CYS A 159 9.54 -14.93 0.14
C CYS A 159 10.66 -15.26 -0.85
N ARG A 160 10.48 -14.97 -2.14
CA ARG A 160 11.51 -15.15 -3.18
C ARG A 160 12.68 -14.19 -2.98
N GLU A 161 12.39 -12.95 -2.59
CA GLU A 161 13.39 -11.93 -2.27
C GLU A 161 14.06 -12.15 -0.90
N GLY A 162 13.64 -13.16 -0.13
CA GLY A 162 14.15 -13.40 1.21
C GLY A 162 13.73 -12.32 2.22
N TYR A 163 12.69 -11.53 1.93
CA TYR A 163 12.20 -10.48 2.81
C TYR A 163 11.72 -11.06 4.15
N LYS A 164 12.27 -10.48 5.22
CA LYS A 164 11.86 -10.72 6.60
C LYS A 164 11.21 -9.44 7.14
N ALA A 165 9.99 -9.57 7.64
CA ALA A 165 9.33 -8.47 8.31
C ALA A 165 10.16 -8.06 9.53
N PRO A 166 10.24 -6.76 9.88
CA PRO A 166 10.88 -6.33 11.11
C PRO A 166 10.27 -7.06 12.32
N SER A 167 11.11 -7.56 13.21
CA SER A 167 10.68 -8.30 14.40
C SER A 167 10.07 -7.35 15.43
N GLU A 168 10.74 -6.21 15.65
CA GLU A 168 10.41 -5.24 16.69
C GLU A 168 9.02 -4.63 16.49
N VAL A 169 8.19 -4.74 17.52
CA VAL A 169 6.88 -4.11 17.57
C VAL A 169 7.04 -2.81 18.37
N PRO A 170 6.77 -1.64 17.79
CA PRO A 170 6.84 -0.39 18.54
C PRO A 170 5.73 -0.32 19.60
N ASN A 171 6.02 0.32 20.74
CA ASN A 171 5.02 0.60 21.76
C ASN A 171 4.14 1.80 21.33
N LEU A 172 3.14 1.50 20.50
CA LEU A 172 2.23 2.51 19.95
C LEU A 172 1.50 3.32 21.01
N VAL A 173 1.20 2.73 22.17
CA VAL A 173 0.50 3.41 23.28
C VAL A 173 1.42 4.44 23.92
N ALA A 174 2.67 4.07 24.21
CA ALA A 174 3.65 5.00 24.77
C ALA A 174 3.94 6.15 23.81
N MET A 175 4.10 5.86 22.51
CA MET A 175 4.31 6.88 21.47
C MET A 175 3.11 7.83 21.36
N LYS A 176 1.88 7.31 21.50
CA LYS A 176 0.66 8.13 21.50
C LYS A 176 0.62 9.09 22.67
N ARG A 177 0.86 8.57 23.88
CA ARG A 177 0.91 9.39 25.10
C ARG A 177 1.99 10.46 25.02
N ALA A 178 3.15 10.15 24.42
CA ALA A 178 4.21 11.12 24.21
C ALA A 178 3.81 12.23 23.23
N ALA A 179 3.16 11.86 22.12
CA ALA A 179 2.67 12.83 21.13
C ALA A 179 1.60 13.76 21.73
N GLU A 180 0.64 13.20 22.47
CA GLU A 180 -0.42 13.97 23.15
C GLU A 180 0.17 14.99 24.15
N LYS A 181 1.21 14.61 24.90
CA LYS A 181 1.92 15.51 25.82
C LYS A 181 2.63 16.67 25.10
N MET A 182 3.15 16.44 23.90
CA MET A 182 3.87 17.46 23.13
C MET A 182 2.93 18.44 22.41
N VAL A 183 1.72 18.02 22.07
CA VAL A 183 0.76 18.87 21.34
C VAL A 183 0.00 19.82 22.29
N GLY A 184 -0.24 19.43 23.55
CA GLY A 184 -1.05 20.22 24.49
C GLY A 184 -2.52 20.35 24.05
N ASP A 185 -3.42 20.75 24.96
CA ASP A 185 -4.85 20.90 24.70
C ASP A 185 -5.17 22.12 23.81
N ASN A 186 -4.76 22.11 22.54
CA ASN A 186 -5.09 23.15 21.57
C ASN A 186 -5.78 22.57 20.33
N PRO A 187 -7.12 22.56 20.28
CA PRO A 187 -7.88 21.90 19.21
C PRO A 187 -8.17 22.88 18.07
N THR A 188 -7.18 23.34 17.31
CA THR A 188 -7.47 24.02 16.03
C THR A 188 -6.35 23.83 15.00
N ALA A 189 -6.64 23.08 13.94
CA ALA A 189 -6.15 23.31 12.57
C ALA A 189 -6.74 22.25 11.61
N SER A 190 -8.03 22.35 11.31
CA SER A 190 -8.59 21.72 10.11
C SER A 190 -8.53 22.72 8.96
N GLU A 191 -7.34 22.90 8.37
CA GLU A 191 -7.22 23.65 7.12
C GLU A 191 -7.87 22.86 5.98
N GLN A 192 -9.07 23.28 5.60
CA GLN A 192 -9.72 22.82 4.39
C GLN A 192 -8.97 23.38 3.17
N HIS A 193 -8.21 22.53 2.49
CA HIS A 193 -7.59 22.88 1.22
C HIS A 193 -8.65 22.90 0.09
N PRO A 194 -8.82 24.01 -0.65
CA PRO A 194 -9.76 24.07 -1.76
C PRO A 194 -9.38 23.11 -2.89
N LEU A 195 -10.34 22.28 -3.30
CA LEU A 195 -10.23 21.35 -4.43
C LEU A 195 -10.29 22.11 -5.75
N SER A 196 -9.15 22.64 -6.20
CA SER A 196 -8.97 23.05 -7.59
C SER A 196 -7.49 23.07 -7.96
N LYS A 197 -7.11 22.21 -8.90
CA LYS A 197 -6.28 22.50 -10.10
C LYS A 197 -5.70 21.20 -10.68
N LYS A 198 -5.75 21.12 -12.02
CA LYS A 198 -5.25 20.03 -12.87
C LYS A 198 -3.87 19.49 -12.40
N PRO A 199 -3.59 18.19 -12.54
CA PRO A 199 -2.36 17.59 -12.03
C PRO A 199 -1.13 18.18 -12.73
N LYS A 200 -0.36 18.99 -12.00
CA LYS A 200 0.99 19.38 -12.42
C LYS A 200 1.98 18.29 -12.00
N VAL A 201 2.82 17.89 -12.95
CA VAL A 201 3.87 16.87 -12.82
C VAL A 201 5.05 17.44 -12.01
N TYR A 202 5.22 16.98 -10.77
CA TYR A 202 6.41 17.25 -9.93
C TYR A 202 6.69 16.03 -9.04
N TYR A 203 7.73 15.24 -9.36
CA TYR A 203 7.97 13.92 -8.75
C TYR A 203 9.21 13.81 -7.83
N LYS A 204 10.08 14.82 -7.72
CA LYS A 204 11.35 14.67 -6.96
C LYS A 204 11.20 14.64 -5.43
N ASP A 205 10.15 15.29 -4.91
CA ASP A 205 9.93 15.42 -3.45
C ASP A 205 8.71 14.63 -2.95
N ARG A 206 8.12 13.76 -3.78
CA ARG A 206 6.92 13.00 -3.45
C ARG A 206 7.22 11.51 -3.34
N ILE A 207 6.84 10.92 -2.22
CA ILE A 207 6.89 9.48 -1.99
C ILE A 207 5.47 8.95 -2.05
N PHE A 208 5.25 7.96 -2.91
CA PHE A 208 4.00 7.19 -2.96
C PHE A 208 4.20 5.92 -2.13
N LEU A 209 3.33 5.70 -1.13
CA LEU A 209 3.26 4.48 -0.34
C LEU A 209 1.96 3.72 -0.64
#